data_AF-A0A0G1Q5P5-F1
#
_entry.id   AF-A0A0G1Q5P5-F1
#
_cell.length_a   1.000
_cell.length_b   1.000
_cell.length_c   1.000
_cell.angle_alpha   90.00
_cell.angle_beta   90.00
_cell.angle_gamma   90.00
#
_symmetry.space_group_name_H-M   'P 1'
#
loop_
_entity.id
_entity.type
_entity.pdbx_description
1 polymer ?
#
loop_
_entity_poly.entity_id
_entity_poly.type
_entity_poly.pdbx_seq_one_letter_code
_entity_poly.pdbx_strand_id
1 'polypeptide(L)'
;MEQETRRRRQGVKTLLVSCCLLLVATSVFATVISFDSKTTQAQVDKNFEVTLFVNTEQENINAFEGKIIFPNDLLDLKEIRDGNTIVNFWVERPHKEQGTGDKKQGEIAFSGITPGGYEGEKGLLFSAVFRALREGSLDPCS
;
A
#
# COMPACT_ATOMS: atom_id res chain seq x y z
N MET A 1 -9.32 -49.29 -36.83
CA MET A 1 -10.29 -48.47 -36.07
C MET A 1 -9.98 -48.37 -34.58
N GLU A 2 -9.48 -49.40 -33.88
CA GLU A 2 -9.35 -49.37 -32.40
C GLU A 2 -8.20 -48.47 -31.84
N GLN A 3 -7.11 -48.26 -32.58
CA GLN A 3 -5.99 -47.41 -32.13
C GLN A 3 -6.31 -45.91 -32.15
N GLU A 4 -7.17 -45.47 -33.06
CA GLU A 4 -7.54 -44.06 -33.22
C GLU A 4 -8.45 -43.56 -32.10
N THR A 5 -9.35 -44.42 -31.62
CA THR A 5 -10.20 -44.19 -30.45
C THR A 5 -9.41 -44.12 -29.15
N ARG A 6 -8.30 -44.88 -29.02
CA ARG A 6 -7.39 -44.80 -27.86
C ARG A 6 -6.60 -43.49 -27.82
N ARG A 7 -6.06 -43.01 -28.96
CA ARG A 7 -5.38 -41.70 -29.04
C ARG A 7 -6.32 -40.53 -28.73
N ARG A 8 -7.56 -40.55 -29.24
CA ARG A 8 -8.57 -39.53 -28.94
C ARG A 8 -8.97 -39.50 -27.46
N ARG A 9 -9.16 -40.67 -26.82
CA ARG A 9 -9.41 -40.76 -25.37
C ARG A 9 -8.24 -40.26 -24.52
N GLN A 10 -7.00 -40.51 -24.94
CA GLN A 10 -5.80 -40.02 -24.24
C GLN A 10 -5.72 -38.49 -24.30
N GLY A 11 -5.91 -37.89 -25.49
CA GLY A 11 -5.86 -36.44 -25.66
C GLY A 11 -6.95 -35.69 -24.89
N VAL A 12 -8.19 -36.22 -24.87
CA VAL A 12 -9.29 -35.64 -24.08
C VAL A 12 -9.01 -35.71 -22.57
N LYS A 13 -8.42 -36.82 -22.09
CA LYS A 13 -8.00 -36.94 -20.68
C LYS A 13 -6.91 -35.94 -20.33
N THR A 14 -5.90 -35.80 -21.19
CA THR A 14 -4.83 -34.81 -20.97
C THR A 14 -5.37 -33.38 -20.99
N LEU A 15 -6.31 -33.08 -21.89
CA LEU A 15 -6.97 -31.78 -21.97
C LEU A 15 -7.83 -31.50 -20.73
N LEU A 16 -8.59 -32.48 -20.24
CA LEU A 16 -9.41 -32.37 -19.03
C LEU A 16 -8.57 -32.19 -17.76
N VAL A 17 -7.46 -32.93 -17.62
CA VAL A 17 -6.54 -32.79 -16.48
C VAL A 17 -5.88 -31.40 -16.49
N SER A 18 -5.43 -30.93 -17.66
CA SER A 18 -4.87 -29.59 -17.82
C SER A 18 -5.90 -28.49 -17.50
N CYS A 19 -7.15 -28.65 -17.96
CA CYS A 19 -8.25 -27.73 -17.67
C CYS A 19 -8.60 -27.71 -16.16
N CYS A 20 -8.62 -28.86 -15.49
CA CYS A 20 -8.81 -28.94 -14.04
C CYS A 20 -7.66 -28.29 -13.26
N LEU A 21 -6.42 -28.39 -13.73
CA LEU A 21 -5.26 -27.72 -13.11
C LEU A 21 -5.33 -26.19 -13.25
N LEU A 22 -5.92 -25.67 -14.33
CA LEU A 22 -6.12 -24.23 -14.55
C LEU A 22 -7.30 -23.64 -13.76
N LEU A 23 -8.21 -24.47 -13.26
CA LEU A 23 -9.36 -24.04 -12.45
C LEU A 23 -9.03 -23.84 -10.96
N VAL A 24 -7.81 -24.17 -10.53
CA VAL A 24 -7.33 -23.95 -9.15
C VAL A 24 -6.59 -22.60 -9.07
N ALA A 25 -7.24 -21.52 -9.49
CA ALA A 25 -6.73 -20.18 -9.25
C ALA A 25 -6.92 -19.83 -7.76
N THR A 26 -5.83 -19.78 -6.99
CA THR A 26 -5.87 -19.33 -5.60
C THR A 26 -6.01 -17.82 -5.55
N SER A 27 -6.92 -17.32 -4.71
CA SER A 27 -7.05 -15.90 -4.42
C SER A 27 -5.78 -15.40 -3.74
N VAL A 28 -5.10 -14.40 -4.31
CA VAL A 28 -4.04 -13.66 -3.64
C VAL A 28 -4.71 -12.47 -2.97
N PHE A 29 -4.70 -12.43 -1.64
CA PHE A 29 -5.07 -11.23 -0.89
C PHE A 29 -3.83 -10.34 -0.78
N ALA A 30 -4.02 -9.05 -1.01
CA ALA A 30 -2.95 -8.08 -0.98
C ALA A 30 -2.92 -7.42 0.40
N THR A 31 -1.72 -7.26 0.96
CA THR A 31 -1.45 -6.43 2.13
C THR A 31 -2.19 -5.09 2.04
N VAL A 32 -2.93 -4.74 3.09
CA VAL A 32 -3.69 -3.50 3.14
C VAL A 32 -2.84 -2.41 3.81
N ILE A 33 -2.53 -1.36 3.05
CA ILE A 33 -1.98 -0.11 3.59
C ILE A 33 -3.16 0.79 3.94
N SER A 34 -3.16 1.36 5.14
CA SER A 34 -4.26 2.20 5.63
C SER A 34 -3.75 3.53 6.20
N PHE A 35 -4.57 4.56 6.05
CA PHE A 35 -4.36 5.87 6.66
C PHE A 35 -5.31 6.04 7.83
N ASP A 36 -4.78 6.43 8.98
CA ASP A 36 -5.57 6.84 10.14
C ASP A 36 -5.37 8.34 10.37
N SER A 37 -6.45 9.07 10.58
CA SER A 37 -6.42 10.48 10.93
C SER A 37 -7.27 10.69 12.17
N LYS A 38 -6.70 11.34 13.19
CA LYS A 38 -7.44 11.72 14.41
C LYS A 38 -8.51 12.77 14.14
N THR A 39 -8.54 13.35 12.93
CA THR A 39 -9.44 14.43 12.57
C THR A 39 -10.08 14.14 11.22
N THR A 40 -11.41 14.09 11.21
CA THR A 40 -12.23 13.90 10.00
C THR A 40 -12.54 15.20 9.24
N GLN A 41 -12.29 16.36 9.87
CA GLN A 41 -12.43 17.68 9.22
C GLN A 41 -11.22 18.55 9.52
N ALA A 42 -10.41 18.81 8.50
CA ALA A 42 -9.27 19.70 8.65
C ALA A 42 -9.76 21.16 8.68
N GLN A 43 -9.53 21.85 9.81
CA GLN A 43 -9.81 23.28 9.93
C GLN A 43 -8.69 24.08 9.25
N VAL A 44 -9.06 25.11 8.49
CA VAL A 44 -8.09 26.01 7.84
C VAL A 44 -7.10 26.54 8.87
N ASP A 45 -5.82 26.56 8.49
CA ASP A 45 -4.68 26.98 9.31
C ASP A 45 -4.41 26.14 10.57
N LYS A 46 -5.10 25.01 10.73
CA LYS A 46 -4.79 24.04 11.78
C LYS A 46 -3.95 22.89 11.25
N ASN A 47 -3.09 22.40 12.14
CA ASN A 47 -2.31 21.20 11.89
C ASN A 47 -3.15 19.98 12.27
N PHE A 48 -3.06 18.93 11.46
CA PHE A 48 -3.60 17.61 11.75
C PHE A 48 -2.59 16.53 11.35
N GLU A 49 -2.67 15.38 12.01
CA GLU A 49 -1.75 14.27 11.83
C GLU A 49 -2.43 13.13 11.09
N VAL A 50 -1.81 12.69 10.02
CA VAL A 50 -2.18 11.47 9.28
C VAL A 50 -1.11 10.43 9.52
N THR A 51 -1.52 9.26 9.98
CA THR A 51 -0.64 8.16 10.33
C THR A 51 -0.79 7.04 9.30
N LEU A 52 0.34 6.53 8.81
CA LEU A 52 0.39 5.41 7.87
C LEU A 52 0.60 4.10 8.63
N PHE A 53 -0.32 3.16 8.46
CA PHE A 53 -0.23 1.81 9.01
C PHE A 53 -0.23 0.75 7.92
N VAL A 54 0.39 -0.39 8.20
CA VAL A 54 0.30 -1.60 7.39
C VAL A 54 -0.40 -2.71 8.17
N ASN A 55 -1.31 -3.40 7.50
CA ASN A 55 -1.86 -4.68 7.92
C ASN A 55 -1.30 -5.77 7.02
N THR A 56 -0.53 -6.70 7.59
CA THR A 56 0.14 -7.75 6.81
C THR A 56 -0.74 -8.96 6.52
N GLU A 57 -1.98 -8.99 7.01
CA GLU A 57 -2.94 -10.08 6.81
C GLU A 57 -2.36 -11.47 7.13
N GLN A 58 -1.60 -11.57 8.23
CA GLN A 58 -0.92 -12.79 8.71
C GLN A 58 0.28 -13.23 7.86
N GLU A 59 0.66 -12.46 6.84
CA GLU A 59 1.93 -12.63 6.15
C GLU A 59 3.05 -11.92 6.89
N ASN A 60 4.25 -12.50 6.82
CA ASN A 60 5.44 -11.89 7.38
C ASN A 60 6.14 -11.01 6.34
N ILE A 61 6.13 -9.68 6.55
CA ILE A 61 6.66 -8.69 5.61
C ILE A 61 7.94 -8.05 6.17
N ASN A 62 8.99 -8.03 5.36
CA ASN A 62 10.31 -7.52 5.78
C ASN A 62 10.76 -6.26 5.04
N ALA A 63 10.00 -5.77 4.06
CA ALA A 63 10.33 -4.60 3.26
C ALA A 63 9.09 -3.78 2.95
N PHE A 64 9.25 -2.46 2.95
CA PHE A 64 8.20 -1.49 2.70
C PHE A 64 8.75 -0.44 1.74
N GLU A 65 8.01 -0.12 0.70
CA GLU A 65 8.34 0.94 -0.26
C GLU A 65 7.04 1.57 -0.73
N GLY A 66 7.04 2.89 -0.91
CA GLY A 66 5.85 3.55 -1.41
C GLY A 66 6.00 5.05 -1.59
N LYS A 67 4.92 5.61 -2.13
CA LYS A 67 4.77 7.04 -2.40
C LYS A 67 3.38 7.49 -1.99
N ILE A 68 3.29 8.45 -1.07
CA ILE A 68 2.02 9.12 -0.73
C ILE A 68 1.87 10.35 -1.60
N ILE A 69 0.73 10.50 -2.27
CA ILE A 69 0.40 11.68 -3.07
C ILE A 69 -0.65 12.50 -2.32
N PHE A 70 -0.46 13.81 -2.22
CA PHE A 70 -1.41 14.72 -1.57
C PHE A 70 -1.55 16.05 -2.34
N PRO A 71 -2.72 16.72 -2.27
CA PRO A 71 -2.94 18.01 -2.93
C PRO A 71 -2.17 19.13 -2.22
N ASN A 72 -1.13 19.68 -2.86
CA ASN A 72 -0.27 20.71 -2.23
C ASN A 72 -0.90 22.11 -2.21
N ASP A 73 -2.01 22.30 -2.94
CA ASP A 73 -2.82 23.51 -2.93
C ASP A 73 -3.85 23.53 -1.79
N LEU A 74 -4.14 22.37 -1.21
CA LEU A 74 -5.01 22.22 -0.04
C LEU A 74 -4.22 21.93 1.24
N LEU A 75 -3.10 21.20 1.15
CA LEU A 75 -2.34 20.72 2.30
C LEU A 75 -0.87 21.12 2.20
N ASP A 76 -0.36 21.67 3.30
CA ASP A 76 1.06 21.97 3.44
C ASP A 76 1.70 21.01 4.45
N LEU A 77 2.62 20.17 3.97
CA LEU A 77 3.35 19.21 4.79
C LEU A 77 4.35 19.95 5.69
N LYS A 78 4.13 19.88 7.01
CA LYS A 78 4.93 20.57 8.01
C LYS A 78 6.01 19.69 8.63
N GLU A 79 5.69 18.44 8.88
CA GLU A 79 6.55 17.52 9.62
C GLU A 79 6.29 16.09 9.18
N ILE A 80 7.33 15.26 9.17
CA ILE A 80 7.22 13.80 9.10
C ILE A 80 7.85 13.23 10.36
N ARG A 81 7.17 12.28 11.00
CA ARG A 81 7.58 11.60 12.23
C ARG A 81 7.70 10.11 11.96
N ASP A 82 8.90 9.57 12.09
CA ASP A 82 9.23 8.16 11.88
C ASP A 82 9.59 7.44 13.19
N GLY A 83 9.21 8.01 14.35
CA GLY A 83 9.40 7.38 15.66
C GLY A 83 8.40 6.25 15.92
N ASN A 84 8.82 5.24 16.70
CA ASN A 84 8.03 4.04 17.03
C ASN A 84 7.59 3.22 15.79
N THR A 85 8.23 3.44 14.65
CA THR A 85 7.99 2.70 13.42
C THR A 85 8.38 1.23 13.56
N ILE A 86 7.72 0.36 12.80
CA ILE A 86 8.13 -1.03 12.62
C ILE A 86 9.36 -1.17 11.72
N VAL A 87 9.73 -0.12 10.98
CA VAL A 87 10.89 -0.11 10.07
C VAL A 87 12.19 0.04 10.85
N ASN A 88 13.05 -0.98 10.82
CA ASN A 88 14.33 -0.91 11.54
C ASN A 88 15.37 -0.09 10.79
N PHE A 89 15.41 -0.24 9.46
CA PHE A 89 16.41 0.40 8.61
C PHE A 89 15.74 1.05 7.41
N TRP A 90 15.80 2.38 7.35
CA TRP A 90 15.36 3.14 6.18
C TRP A 90 16.43 3.06 5.10
N VAL A 91 16.05 2.58 3.91
CA VAL A 91 16.83 2.75 2.69
C VAL A 91 16.62 4.18 2.18
N GLU A 92 15.36 4.62 2.20
CA GLU A 92 14.93 5.98 1.96
C GLU A 92 14.01 6.41 3.11
N ARG A 93 14.51 7.30 3.96
CA ARG A 93 13.70 7.84 5.05
C ARG A 93 12.54 8.67 4.47
N PRO A 94 11.32 8.58 5.03
CA PRO A 94 10.18 9.35 4.56
C PRO A 94 10.52 10.83 4.41
N HIS A 95 10.40 11.34 3.19
CA HIS A 95 10.67 12.74 2.91
C HIS A 95 9.80 13.27 1.77
N LYS A 96 9.63 14.59 1.73
CA LYS A 96 8.92 15.25 0.63
C LYS A 96 9.80 15.21 -0.62
N GLU A 97 9.33 14.57 -1.68
CA GLU A 97 9.99 14.68 -2.97
C GLU A 97 9.71 16.06 -3.59
N GLN A 98 10.70 16.60 -4.31
CA GLN A 98 10.48 17.77 -5.14
C GLN A 98 9.64 17.36 -6.35
N GLY A 99 8.38 17.79 -6.39
CA GLY A 99 7.49 17.53 -7.51
C GLY A 99 8.12 18.03 -8.82
N THR A 100 8.21 17.15 -9.81
CA THR A 100 8.71 17.52 -11.14
C THR A 100 7.58 18.17 -11.95
N GLY A 101 7.53 19.50 -11.95
CA GLY A 101 6.67 20.31 -12.86
C GLY A 101 5.50 21.05 -12.20
N ASP A 102 4.66 21.67 -13.04
CA ASP A 102 3.49 22.53 -12.70
C ASP A 102 2.34 21.83 -11.93
N LYS A 103 2.61 20.68 -11.33
CA LYS A 103 1.58 19.87 -10.66
C LYS A 103 1.35 20.39 -9.24
N LYS A 104 0.09 20.67 -8.92
CA LYS A 104 -0.41 20.98 -7.57
C LYS A 104 -0.43 19.75 -6.64
N GLN A 105 0.53 18.85 -6.78
CA GLN A 105 0.63 17.61 -6.01
C GLN A 105 1.96 17.58 -5.24
N GLY A 106 1.89 17.19 -3.98
CA GLY A 106 3.04 16.86 -3.16
C GLY A 106 3.18 15.35 -3.05
N GLU A 107 4.41 14.89 -2.89
CA GLU A 107 4.74 13.47 -2.80
C GLU A 107 5.61 13.21 -1.56
N ILE A 108 5.34 12.13 -0.82
CA ILE A 108 6.23 11.60 0.23
C ILE A 108 6.73 10.24 -0.23
N ALA A 109 8.02 10.11 -0.51
CA ALA A 109 8.65 8.84 -0.86
C ALA A 109 9.30 8.21 0.38
N PHE A 110 9.27 6.88 0.45
CA PHE A 110 9.88 6.11 1.52
C PHE A 110 10.21 4.69 1.08
N SER A 111 11.28 4.13 1.65
CA SER A 111 11.58 2.70 1.57
C SER A 111 12.42 2.23 2.75
N GLY A 112 12.20 1.01 3.21
CA GLY A 112 12.91 0.47 4.35
C GLY A 112 12.65 -1.01 4.59
N ILE A 113 13.38 -1.56 5.55
CA ILE A 113 13.35 -2.98 5.89
C ILE A 113 13.23 -3.21 7.39
N THR A 114 12.67 -4.37 7.72
CA THR A 114 12.49 -4.90 9.08
C THR A 114 13.04 -6.34 9.08
N PRO A 115 14.32 -6.55 9.45
CA PRO A 115 14.89 -7.90 9.51
C PRO A 115 14.13 -8.81 10.47
N GLY A 116 13.92 -10.07 10.10
CA GLY A 116 12.99 -10.98 10.81
C GLY A 116 11.52 -10.78 10.44
N GLY A 117 11.21 -9.64 9.82
CA GLY A 117 9.93 -9.24 9.30
C GLY A 117 8.91 -8.85 10.39
N TYR A 118 7.78 -8.37 9.93
CA TYR A 118 6.66 -7.92 10.75
C TYR A 118 5.40 -8.68 10.33
N GLU A 119 4.67 -9.17 11.33
CA GLU A 119 3.35 -9.78 11.18
C GLU A 119 2.39 -9.08 12.15
N GLY A 120 1.35 -8.44 11.64
CA GLY A 120 0.38 -7.72 12.46
C GLY A 120 -0.55 -6.80 11.68
N GLU A 121 -1.57 -6.30 12.36
CA GLU A 121 -2.69 -5.56 11.74
C GLU A 121 -2.50 -4.03 11.75
N LYS A 122 -1.59 -3.50 12.57
CA LYS A 122 -1.40 -2.05 12.78
C LYS A 122 0.09 -1.69 12.91
N GLY A 123 0.88 -2.09 11.92
CA GLY A 123 2.29 -1.75 11.86
C GLY A 123 2.48 -0.28 11.51
N LEU A 124 2.96 0.54 12.45
CA LEU A 124 3.22 1.96 12.21
C LEU A 124 4.40 2.13 11.26
N LEU A 125 4.20 2.79 10.11
CA LEU A 125 5.30 3.17 9.22
C LEU A 125 5.83 4.56 9.57
N PHE A 126 4.98 5.58 9.54
CA PHE A 126 5.29 6.95 9.95
C PHE A 126 4.01 7.80 10.06
N SER A 127 4.13 9.00 10.61
CA SER A 127 3.07 10.02 10.59
C SER A 127 3.52 11.26 9.81
N ALA A 128 2.58 11.89 9.09
CA ALA A 128 2.76 13.18 8.44
C ALA A 128 1.84 14.22 9.07
N VAL A 129 2.41 15.36 9.44
CA VAL A 129 1.67 16.51 9.98
C VAL A 129 1.43 17.50 8.85
N PHE A 130 0.17 17.73 8.52
CA PHE A 130 -0.27 18.67 7.50
C PHE A 130 -0.92 19.89 8.14
N ARG A 131 -0.73 21.06 7.52
CA ARG A 131 -1.55 22.25 7.75
C ARG A 131 -2.56 22.37 6.60
N ALA A 132 -3.85 22.53 6.92
CA ALA A 132 -4.84 22.83 5.90
C ALA A 132 -4.73 24.29 5.44
N LEU A 133 -4.62 24.49 4.13
CA LEU A 133 -4.55 25.82 3.49
C LEU A 133 -5.94 26.34 3.12
N ARG A 134 -6.89 25.44 2.85
CA ARG A 134 -8.26 25.75 2.43
C ARG A 134 -9.21 24.66 2.95
N GLU A 135 -10.49 24.99 3.04
CA GLU A 135 -11.54 24.00 3.27
C GLU A 135 -11.64 23.05 2.07
N GLY A 136 -11.74 21.76 2.34
CA GLY A 136 -11.92 20.71 1.32
C GLY A 136 -12.48 19.45 1.97
N SER A 137 -13.33 18.72 1.24
CA SER A 137 -13.77 17.39 1.65
C SER A 137 -12.66 16.40 1.34
N LEU A 138 -12.14 15.72 2.37
CA LEU A 138 -11.34 14.52 2.17
C LEU A 138 -12.34 13.38 1.99
N ASP A 139 -12.49 12.87 0.77
CA ASP A 139 -13.32 11.69 0.54
C ASP A 139 -12.69 10.51 1.29
N PRO A 140 -13.37 9.90 2.28
CA PRO A 140 -12.88 8.68 2.89
C PRO A 140 -12.87 7.59 1.81
N CYS A 141 -11.71 6.97 1.58
CA CYS A 141 -11.56 5.89 0.60
C CYS A 141 -12.69 4.86 0.73
N SER A 142 -13.48 4.71 -0.34
CA SER A 142 -14.55 3.72 -0.51
C SER A 142 -14.05 2.43 -1.14
#